data_AF-A0A373G263-F1
#
_entry.id   AF-A0A373G263-F1
#
_cell.length_a   1.000
_cell.length_b   1.000
_cell.length_c   1.000
_cell.angle_alpha   90.00
_cell.angle_beta   90.00
_cell.angle_gamma   90.00
#
_symmetry.space_group_name_H-M   'P 1'
#
loop_
_entity.id
_entity.type
_entity.pdbx_description
1 polymer ?
#
loop_
_entity_poly.entity_id
_entity_poly.type
_entity_poly.pdbx_seq_one_letter_code
_entity_poly.pdbx_strand_id
1 'polypeptide(L)'
;MKKNTKEDIQVWTAVGMLFAGVGLSVAGFVVEPLGQIHDSVLWFFAQCLIYAGSIFGIGIYVNGKFNSLVDRLNNNKEVKGDESHK
;
A
#
# COMPACT_ATOMS: atom_id res chain seq x y z
N MET A 1 -18.49 -2.56 12.14
CA MET A 1 -17.33 -2.97 11.31
C MET A 1 -16.17 -2.01 11.57
N LYS A 2 -15.02 -2.51 12.06
CA LYS A 2 -13.84 -1.71 12.40
C LYS A 2 -13.26 -1.05 11.15
N LYS A 3 -12.93 0.24 11.23
CA LYS A 3 -12.45 1.07 10.09
C LYS A 3 -11.14 0.57 9.46
N ASN A 4 -10.33 -0.20 10.21
CA ASN A 4 -9.00 -0.65 9.80
C ASN A 4 -9.03 -1.80 8.77
N THR A 5 -10.08 -2.63 8.79
CA THR A 5 -10.14 -3.85 7.95
C THR A 5 -10.18 -3.54 6.45
N LYS A 6 -10.66 -2.37 6.04
CA LYS A 6 -10.71 -1.97 4.62
C LYS A 6 -9.33 -1.65 4.06
N GLU A 7 -8.49 -1.01 4.86
CA GLU A 7 -7.13 -0.61 4.47
C GLU A 7 -6.22 -1.83 4.46
N ASP A 8 -6.30 -2.68 5.48
CA ASP A 8 -5.58 -3.96 5.52
C ASP A 8 -5.94 -4.85 4.33
N ILE A 9 -7.23 -4.92 3.96
CA ILE A 9 -7.66 -5.66 2.76
C ILE A 9 -7.06 -5.08 1.49
N GLN A 10 -7.06 -3.75 1.33
CA GLN A 10 -6.48 -3.10 0.14
C GLN A 10 -4.97 -3.37 0.02
N VAL A 11 -4.25 -3.31 1.14
CA VAL A 11 -2.83 -3.66 1.21
C VAL A 11 -2.64 -5.14 0.85
N TRP A 12 -3.42 -6.04 1.43
CA TRP A 12 -3.35 -7.46 1.12
C TRP A 12 -3.68 -7.79 -0.35
N THR A 13 -4.65 -7.11 -0.94
CA THR A 13 -5.01 -7.29 -2.35
C THR A 13 -3.92 -6.76 -3.27
N ALA A 14 -3.29 -5.64 -2.91
CA ALA A 14 -2.14 -5.10 -3.65
C ALA A 14 -0.94 -6.06 -3.62
N VAL A 15 -0.62 -6.62 -2.43
CA VAL A 15 0.42 -7.63 -2.27
C VAL A 15 0.09 -8.88 -3.10
N GLY A 16 -1.14 -9.38 -3.03
CA GLY A 16 -1.58 -10.55 -3.79
C GLY A 16 -1.49 -10.35 -5.31
N MET A 17 -1.88 -9.17 -5.81
CA MET A 17 -1.72 -8.83 -7.23
C MET A 17 -0.26 -8.72 -7.66
N LEU A 18 0.63 -8.19 -6.82
CA LEU A 18 2.06 -8.13 -7.13
C LEU A 18 2.65 -9.53 -7.26
N PHE A 19 2.32 -10.45 -6.35
CA PHE A 19 2.76 -11.84 -6.45
C PHE A 19 2.24 -12.51 -7.71
N ALA A 20 0.97 -12.29 -8.08
CA ALA A 20 0.41 -12.81 -9.32
C ALA A 20 1.12 -12.24 -10.56
N GLY A 21 1.42 -10.92 -10.58
CA GLY A 21 2.13 -10.27 -11.67
C GLY A 21 3.56 -10.78 -11.83
N VAL A 22 4.33 -10.88 -10.73
CA VAL A 22 5.69 -11.45 -10.74
C VAL A 22 5.66 -12.91 -11.18
N GLY A 23 4.71 -13.70 -10.66
CA GLY A 23 4.54 -15.10 -11.06
C GLY A 23 4.24 -15.25 -12.54
N LEU A 24 3.37 -14.40 -13.10
CA LEU A 24 3.05 -14.39 -14.52
C LEU A 24 4.24 -13.96 -15.38
N SER A 25 5.01 -12.96 -14.95
CA SER A 25 6.24 -12.54 -15.64
C SER A 25 7.28 -13.67 -15.66
N VAL A 26 7.49 -14.36 -14.53
CA VAL A 26 8.40 -15.52 -14.45
C VAL A 26 7.89 -16.67 -15.31
N ALA A 27 6.59 -16.97 -15.27
CA ALA A 27 5.98 -17.98 -16.13
C ALA A 27 6.14 -17.66 -17.62
N GLY A 28 6.09 -16.37 -18.00
CA GLY A 28 6.35 -15.90 -19.36
C GLY A 28 7.79 -16.12 -19.85
N PHE A 29 8.75 -16.33 -18.94
CA PHE A 29 10.10 -16.76 -19.29
C PHE A 29 10.26 -18.28 -19.36
N VAL A 30 9.40 -19.03 -18.66
CA VAL A 30 9.49 -20.50 -18.51
C VAL A 30 8.66 -21.24 -19.58
N VAL A 31 7.55 -20.67 -20.05
CA VAL A 31 6.67 -21.26 -21.07
C VAL A 31 7.16 -20.91 -22.48
N GLU A 32 7.20 -21.90 -23.38
CA GLU A 32 7.55 -21.73 -24.80
C GLU A 32 6.63 -20.70 -25.49
N PRO A 33 7.13 -19.72 -26.28
CA PRO A 33 8.49 -19.57 -26.81
C PRO A 33 9.46 -18.89 -25.83
N LEU A 34 10.57 -19.58 -25.53
CA LEU A 34 11.59 -19.14 -24.59
C LEU A 34 12.24 -17.81 -25.05
N GLY A 35 12.24 -16.82 -24.16
CA GLY A 35 12.95 -15.54 -24.36
C GLY A 35 12.13 -14.41 -24.99
N GLN A 36 10.83 -14.60 -25.26
CA GLN A 36 9.94 -13.52 -25.69
C GLN A 36 8.84 -13.28 -24.67
N ILE A 37 9.00 -12.23 -23.85
CA ILE A 37 7.90 -11.74 -23.03
C ILE A 37 6.91 -11.06 -23.95
N HIS A 38 5.68 -11.57 -24.00
CA HIS A 38 4.61 -10.94 -24.77
C HIS A 38 4.31 -9.56 -24.17
N ASP A 39 4.15 -8.54 -25.02
CA ASP A 39 3.91 -7.15 -24.60
C ASP A 39 2.71 -7.04 -23.63
N SER A 40 1.68 -7.87 -23.87
CA SER A 40 0.50 -7.98 -23.01
C SER A 40 0.81 -8.38 -21.55
N VAL A 41 1.81 -9.23 -21.31
CA VAL A 41 2.20 -9.67 -19.97
C VAL A 41 2.93 -8.55 -19.24
N LEU A 42 3.84 -7.86 -19.94
CA LEU A 42 4.54 -6.71 -19.39
C LEU A 42 3.56 -5.56 -19.10
N TRP A 43 2.58 -5.35 -19.98
CA TRP A 43 1.53 -4.36 -19.79
C TRP A 43 0.62 -4.67 -18.60
N PHE A 44 0.20 -5.93 -18.43
CA PHE A 44 -0.54 -6.37 -17.26
C PHE A 44 0.27 -6.20 -15.97
N PHE A 45 1.55 -6.58 -15.99
CA PHE A 45 2.45 -6.40 -14.86
C PHE A 45 2.62 -4.92 -14.48
N ALA A 46 2.74 -4.03 -15.47
CA ALA A 46 2.78 -2.58 -15.25
C ALA A 46 1.50 -2.07 -14.58
N GLN A 47 0.32 -2.59 -14.96
CA GLN A 47 -0.94 -2.26 -14.28
C GLN A 47 -0.97 -2.76 -12.84
N CYS A 48 -0.46 -3.96 -12.56
CA CYS A 48 -0.32 -4.45 -11.18
C CYS A 48 0.59 -3.54 -10.34
N LEU A 49 1.71 -3.09 -10.89
CA LEU A 49 2.63 -2.15 -10.24
C LEU A 49 1.97 -0.79 -9.96
N ILE A 50 1.24 -0.23 -10.93
CA ILE A 50 0.53 1.05 -10.77
C ILE A 50 -0.54 0.92 -9.67
N TYR A 51 -1.31 -0.16 -9.68
CA TYR A 51 -2.33 -0.42 -8.67
C TYR A 51 -1.72 -0.54 -7.26
N ALA A 52 -0.69 -1.38 -7.11
CA ALA A 52 -0.03 -1.57 -5.83
C ALA A 52 0.68 -0.30 -5.34
N GLY A 53 1.37 0.41 -6.24
CA GLY A 53 2.02 1.68 -5.94
C GLY A 53 1.04 2.78 -5.51
N SER A 54 -0.15 2.81 -6.11
CA SER A 54 -1.20 3.76 -5.73
C SER A 54 -1.73 3.48 -4.31
N ILE A 55 -2.00 2.21 -3.99
CA ILE A 55 -2.49 1.81 -2.67
C ILE A 55 -1.43 2.04 -1.60
N PHE A 56 -0.19 1.61 -1.82
CA PHE A 56 0.88 1.80 -0.84
C PHE A 56 1.29 3.27 -0.69
N GLY A 57 1.32 4.04 -1.79
CA GLY A 57 1.64 5.46 -1.75
C GLY A 57 0.64 6.26 -0.91
N ILE A 58 -0.65 5.98 -1.08
CA ILE A 58 -1.71 6.60 -0.28
C ILE A 58 -1.66 6.10 1.16
N GLY A 59 -1.45 4.79 1.38
CA GLY A 59 -1.35 4.20 2.73
C GLY A 59 -0.24 4.81 3.56
N ILE A 60 0.99 4.91 3.02
CA ILE A 60 2.12 5.54 3.71
C ILE A 60 1.85 7.02 3.98
N TYR A 61 1.29 7.73 2.99
CA TYR A 61 0.96 9.16 3.15
C TYR A 61 -0.08 9.41 4.24
N VAL A 62 -1.17 8.63 4.25
CA VAL A 62 -2.25 8.74 5.23
C VAL A 62 -1.73 8.37 6.62
N ASN A 63 -1.02 7.26 6.75
CA ASN A 63 -0.52 6.81 8.05
C ASN A 63 0.50 7.78 8.64
N GLY A 64 1.44 8.29 7.83
CA GLY A 64 2.40 9.31 8.25
C GLY A 64 1.72 10.60 8.70
N LYS A 65 0.76 11.11 7.92
CA LYS A 65 0.03 12.34 8.25
C LYS A 65 -0.90 12.17 9.46
N PHE A 66 -1.52 11.01 9.60
CA PHE A 66 -2.39 10.67 10.73
C PHE A 66 -1.58 10.58 12.02
N ASN A 67 -0.42 9.93 12.00
CA ASN A 67 0.47 9.85 13.17
C ASN A 67 0.94 11.25 13.59
N SER A 68 1.32 12.11 12.65
CA SER A 68 1.68 13.51 12.94
C SER A 68 0.51 14.33 13.50
N LEU A 69 -0.74 14.04 13.09
CA LEU A 69 -1.91 14.73 13.63
C LEU A 69 -2.24 14.25 15.06
N VAL A 70 -2.16 12.94 15.30
CA VAL A 70 -2.37 12.34 16.62
C VAL A 70 -1.34 12.85 17.62
N ASP A 71 -0.07 12.95 17.21
CA ASP A 71 1.01 13.46 18.06
C ASP A 71 0.74 14.91 18.51
N ARG A 72 0.35 15.78 17.57
CA ARG A 72 -0.04 17.18 17.86
C ARG A 72 -1.24 17.29 18.80
N LEU A 73 -2.20 16.38 18.68
CA LEU A 73 -3.38 16.33 19.56
C LEU A 73 -3.03 15.85 20.97
N ASN A 74 -2.10 14.90 21.12
CA ASN A 74 -1.63 14.46 22.43
C ASN A 74 -0.79 15.54 23.11
N ASN A 75 0.16 16.15 22.39
CA ASN A 75 0.97 17.26 22.91
C ASN A 75 0.10 18.44 23.41
N ASN A 76 -0.95 18.83 22.67
CA ASN A 76 -1.85 19.92 23.11
C ASN A 76 -2.69 19.53 24.34
N LYS A 77 -3.04 18.25 24.51
CA LYS A 77 -3.74 17.80 25.73
C LYS A 77 -2.85 17.84 26.96
N GLU A 78 -1.57 17.50 26.84
CA GLU A 78 -0.61 17.63 27.94
C GLU A 78 -0.47 19.09 28.39
N VAL A 79 -0.34 20.04 27.45
CA VAL A 79 -0.23 21.48 27.77
C VAL A 79 -1.47 22.00 28.51
N LYS A 80 -2.68 21.62 28.08
CA LYS A 80 -3.92 22.05 28.75
C LYS A 80 -4.19 21.36 30.09
N GLY A 81 -3.67 20.15 30.29
CA GLY A 81 -3.79 19.44 31.56
C GLY A 81 -2.97 20.09 32.67
N ASP A 82 -1.79 20.61 32.34
CA ASP A 82 -0.90 21.29 33.29
C ASP A 82 -1.44 22.67 33.69
N GLU A 83 -2.06 23.41 32.77
CA GLU A 83 -2.71 24.71 33.05
C GLU A 83 -4.00 24.58 33.88
N SER A 84 -4.70 23.44 33.82
CA SER A 84 -5.94 23.24 34.57
C SER A 84 -5.72 22.78 36.02
N HIS A 85 -4.49 22.43 36.40
CA HIS A 85 -4.14 21.87 37.70
C HIS A 85 -3.27 22.82 38.56
N LYS A 86 -3.12 24.08 38.14
CA LYS A 86 -2.39 25.15 38.83
C LYS A 86 -3.33 26.28 39.21
#